data_AF-A0A2T3HI11-F1
#
_entry.id   AF-A0A2T3HI11-F1
#
_cell.length_a   1.000
_cell.length_b   1.000
_cell.length_c   1.000
_cell.angle_alpha   90.00
_cell.angle_beta   90.00
_cell.angle_gamma   90.00
#
_symmetry.space_group_name_H-M   'P 1'
#
loop_
_entity.id
_entity.type
_entity.pdbx_description
1 polymer ?
#
loop_
_entity_poly.entity_id
_entity_poly.type
_entity_poly.pdbx_seq_one_letter_code
_entity_poly.pdbx_strand_id
1 'polypeptide(L)'
;MNKLLFATGRDAGAVIARLTLGLIIFPHGAQKVFGWFNGPGFEKEMHFFTTQLHLPWLVGLMVIITEFAGSLCLLAGLAARCWALATIALFTGIILLEHLQFGFFMNWFGNQKGEGFEYHLLVIGLALIVLLKGAGSLSADRLIMPAAGRK
;
A
#
# COMPACT_ATOMS: atom_id res chain seq x y z
N MET A 1 14.81 17.76 -5.16
CA MET A 1 13.74 16.75 -5.30
C MET A 1 14.25 15.31 -5.16
N ASN A 2 15.26 14.89 -5.93
CA ASN A 2 15.75 13.49 -5.94
C ASN A 2 16.16 12.93 -4.56
N LYS A 3 16.86 13.73 -3.74
CA LYS A 3 17.23 13.33 -2.35
C LYS A 3 16.01 12.99 -1.48
N LEU A 4 14.87 13.65 -1.68
CA LEU A 4 13.70 13.45 -0.83
C LEU A 4 12.98 12.14 -1.16
N LEU A 5 13.08 11.67 -2.40
CA LEU A 5 12.37 10.48 -2.90
C LEU A 5 13.20 9.21 -2.78
N PHE A 6 14.50 9.30 -3.09
CA PHE A 6 15.36 8.13 -3.27
C PHE A 6 16.42 7.95 -2.16
N ALA A 7 16.59 8.90 -1.24
CA ALA A 7 17.59 8.75 -0.18
C ALA A 7 17.17 7.67 0.82
N THR A 8 18.09 6.73 1.06
CA THR A 8 17.87 5.64 2.00
C THR A 8 19.13 5.24 2.79
N GLY A 9 18.93 4.88 4.05
CA GLY A 9 19.98 4.39 4.96
C GLY A 9 20.12 2.86 4.93
N ARG A 10 21.11 2.33 5.66
CA ARG A 10 21.16 0.89 5.97
C ARG A 10 20.24 0.62 7.16
N ASP A 11 18.94 0.49 6.89
CA ASP A 11 17.92 0.29 7.91
C ASP A 11 17.15 -1.01 7.68
N ALA A 12 17.42 -2.01 8.53
CA ALA A 12 16.75 -3.31 8.42
C ALA A 12 15.25 -3.22 8.69
N GLY A 13 14.83 -2.34 9.62
CA GLY A 13 13.42 -2.11 9.93
C GLY A 13 12.64 -1.57 8.72
N ALA A 14 13.24 -0.64 7.96
CA ALA A 14 12.65 -0.12 6.73
C ALA A 14 12.53 -1.19 5.63
N VAL A 15 13.52 -2.09 5.51
CA VAL A 15 13.46 -3.22 4.58
C VAL A 15 12.32 -4.17 4.97
N ILE A 16 12.24 -4.56 6.25
CA ILE A 16 11.19 -5.45 6.74
C ILE A 16 9.81 -4.83 6.48
N ALA A 17 9.59 -3.58 6.90
CA ALA A 17 8.33 -2.90 6.70
C ALA A 17 7.93 -2.84 5.21
N ARG A 18 8.87 -2.48 4.34
CA ARG A 18 8.65 -2.38 2.90
C ARG A 18 8.31 -3.73 2.26
N LEU A 19 9.06 -4.79 2.57
CA LEU A 19 8.82 -6.11 2.02
C LEU A 19 7.48 -6.67 2.51
N THR A 20 7.18 -6.51 3.80
CA THR A 20 5.89 -6.91 4.36
C THR A 20 4.72 -6.20 3.68
N LEU A 21 4.80 -4.88 3.50
CA LEU A 21 3.78 -4.12 2.76
C LEU A 21 3.59 -4.63 1.34
N GLY A 22 4.70 -4.78 0.59
CA GLY A 22 4.65 -5.26 -0.78
C GLY A 22 4.03 -6.64 -0.91
N LEU A 23 4.42 -7.58 -0.02
CA LEU A 23 3.90 -8.95 -0.03
C LEU A 23 2.42 -9.04 0.34
N ILE A 24 1.97 -8.23 1.29
CA ILE A 24 0.58 -8.24 1.77
C ILE A 24 -0.35 -7.53 0.78
N ILE A 25 0.09 -6.42 0.18
CA ILE A 25 -0.76 -5.62 -0.73
C ILE A 25 -0.83 -6.24 -2.13
N PHE A 26 0.23 -6.92 -2.59
CA PHE A 26 0.29 -7.49 -3.94
C PHE A 26 -0.89 -8.41 -4.30
N PRO A 27 -1.31 -9.38 -3.45
CA PRO A 27 -2.49 -10.19 -3.72
C PRO A 27 -3.75 -9.38 -4.00
N HIS A 28 -3.98 -8.29 -3.26
CA HIS A 28 -5.14 -7.41 -3.46
C HIS A 28 -5.06 -6.67 -4.80
N GLY A 29 -3.88 -6.16 -5.16
CA GLY A 29 -3.65 -5.57 -6.49
C GLY A 29 -3.87 -6.60 -7.62
N ALA A 30 -3.39 -7.82 -7.45
CA ALA A 30 -3.54 -8.89 -8.44
C ALA A 30 -5.01 -9.36 -8.58
N GLN A 31 -5.77 -9.38 -7.49
CA GLN A 31 -7.22 -9.58 -7.51
C GLN A 31 -7.91 -8.54 -8.39
N LYS A 32 -7.52 -7.27 -8.26
CA LYS A 32 -8.11 -6.15 -8.99
C LYS A 32 -7.67 -6.07 -10.44
N VAL A 33 -6.41 -6.39 -10.77
CA VAL A 33 -5.93 -6.32 -12.16
C VAL A 33 -6.31 -7.57 -12.96
N PHE A 34 -6.05 -8.75 -12.40
CA PHE A 34 -6.11 -10.02 -13.15
C PHE A 34 -7.21 -10.97 -12.68
N GLY A 35 -7.92 -10.66 -11.60
CA GLY A 35 -8.89 -11.59 -11.00
C GLY A 35 -8.26 -12.80 -10.32
N TRP A 36 -6.96 -12.72 -9.98
CA TRP A 36 -6.28 -13.79 -9.25
C TRP A 36 -6.94 -14.04 -7.89
N PHE A 37 -6.74 -15.23 -7.31
CA PHE A 37 -7.28 -15.59 -5.99
C PHE A 37 -8.81 -15.44 -5.89
N ASN A 38 -9.52 -15.75 -6.98
CA ASN A 38 -10.98 -15.53 -7.11
C ASN A 38 -11.40 -14.06 -6.92
N GLY A 39 -10.51 -13.13 -7.27
CA GLY A 39 -10.76 -11.70 -7.23
C GLY A 39 -11.73 -11.24 -8.32
N PRO A 40 -12.24 -10.01 -8.20
CA PRO A 40 -13.23 -9.47 -9.12
C PRO A 40 -12.68 -9.21 -10.53
N GLY A 41 -11.38 -8.94 -10.67
CA GLY A 41 -10.78 -8.48 -11.91
C GLY A 41 -11.13 -7.01 -12.22
N PHE A 42 -10.47 -6.45 -13.23
CA PHE A 42 -10.44 -5.00 -13.44
C PHE A 42 -11.80 -4.39 -13.70
N GLU A 43 -12.59 -4.98 -14.61
CA GLU A 43 -13.89 -4.44 -15.00
C GLU A 43 -14.88 -4.41 -13.82
N LYS A 44 -14.96 -5.50 -13.05
CA LYS A 44 -15.87 -5.60 -11.91
C LYS A 44 -15.45 -4.67 -10.78
N GLU A 45 -14.15 -4.56 -10.51
CA GLU A 45 -13.63 -3.66 -9.49
C GLU A 45 -13.88 -2.19 -9.86
N MET A 46 -13.61 -1.80 -11.11
CA MET A 46 -13.87 -0.45 -11.59
C MET A 46 -15.37 -0.11 -11.57
N HIS A 47 -16.22 -1.08 -11.90
CA HIS A 47 -17.67 -0.93 -11.76
C HIS A 47 -18.06 -0.72 -10.28
N PHE A 48 -17.52 -1.51 -9.35
CA PHE A 48 -17.75 -1.33 -7.91
C PHE A 48 -17.35 0.07 -7.45
N PHE A 49 -16.14 0.53 -7.78
CA PHE A 49 -15.66 1.87 -7.41
C PHE A 49 -16.53 3.00 -7.97
N THR A 50 -16.93 2.92 -9.23
CA THR A 50 -17.66 4.01 -9.89
C THR A 50 -19.16 4.02 -9.59
N THR A 51 -19.76 2.85 -9.35
CA THR A 51 -21.22 2.73 -9.17
C THR A 51 -21.66 2.52 -7.73
N GLN A 52 -20.90 1.77 -6.92
CA GLN A 52 -21.26 1.51 -5.53
C GLN A 52 -20.64 2.57 -4.63
N LEU A 53 -19.33 2.80 -4.77
CA LEU A 53 -18.61 3.81 -3.97
C LEU A 53 -18.69 5.22 -4.57
N HIS A 54 -19.25 5.37 -5.77
CA HIS A 54 -19.39 6.66 -6.47
C HIS A 54 -18.07 7.43 -6.60
N LEU A 55 -16.94 6.72 -6.64
CA LEU A 55 -15.62 7.32 -6.81
C LEU A 55 -15.43 7.78 -8.25
N PRO A 56 -14.78 8.94 -8.48
CA PRO A 56 -14.31 9.29 -9.81
C PRO A 56 -13.43 8.16 -10.37
N TRP A 57 -13.63 7.79 -11.65
CA TRP A 57 -12.94 6.66 -12.26
C TRP A 57 -11.41 6.75 -12.11
N LEU A 58 -10.85 7.96 -12.15
CA LEU A 58 -9.42 8.18 -11.99
C LEU A 58 -8.93 7.84 -10.58
N VAL A 59 -9.73 8.08 -9.55
CA VAL A 59 -9.42 7.68 -8.16
C VAL A 59 -9.44 6.17 -8.05
N GLY A 60 -10.46 5.50 -8.59
CA GLY A 60 -10.54 4.04 -8.63
C GLY A 60 -9.34 3.41 -9.36
N LEU A 61 -8.95 3.98 -10.50
CA LEU A 61 -7.76 3.53 -11.23
C LEU A 61 -6.48 3.71 -10.40
N MET A 62 -6.33 4.84 -9.71
CA MET A 62 -5.16 5.09 -8.84
C MET A 62 -5.09 4.10 -7.67
N VAL A 63 -6.23 3.66 -7.13
CA VAL A 63 -6.30 2.58 -6.12
C VAL A 63 -5.71 1.29 -6.69
N ILE A 64 -6.16 0.85 -7.87
CA ILE A 64 -5.69 -0.37 -8.52
C ILE A 64 -4.18 -0.29 -8.83
N ILE A 65 -3.72 0.84 -9.37
CA ILE A 65 -2.30 1.06 -9.68
C ILE A 65 -1.46 1.02 -8.39
N THR A 66 -1.92 1.67 -7.32
CA THR A 66 -1.20 1.71 -6.04
C THR A 66 -1.07 0.33 -5.44
N GLU A 67 -2.13 -0.47 -5.46
CA GLU A 67 -2.07 -1.82 -4.91
C GLU A 67 -1.23 -2.77 -5.77
N PHE A 68 -1.34 -2.71 -7.09
CA PHE A 68 -0.61 -3.62 -7.97
C PHE A 68 0.81 -3.14 -8.28
N ALA A 69 0.94 -2.05 -9.03
CA ALA A 69 2.26 -1.54 -9.41
C ALA A 69 3.02 -1.00 -8.20
N GLY A 70 2.32 -0.33 -7.28
CA GLY A 70 2.93 0.20 -6.08
C GLY A 70 3.48 -0.87 -5.13
N SER A 71 2.80 -2.00 -4.96
CA SER A 71 3.33 -3.12 -4.17
C SER A 71 4.57 -3.74 -4.81
N LEU A 72 4.60 -3.92 -6.14
CA LEU A 72 5.79 -4.39 -6.85
C LEU A 72 6.96 -3.41 -6.73
N CYS A 73 6.70 -2.11 -6.86
CA CYS A 73 7.71 -1.08 -6.63
C CYS A 73 8.20 -1.06 -5.18
N LEU A 74 7.31 -1.27 -4.20
CA LEU A 74 7.71 -1.45 -2.80
C LEU A 74 8.60 -2.69 -2.66
N LEU A 75 8.28 -3.84 -3.25
CA LEU A 75 9.13 -5.05 -3.20
C LEU A 75 10.51 -4.84 -3.84
N ALA A 76 10.58 -4.12 -4.96
CA ALA A 76 11.83 -3.74 -5.62
C ALA A 76 12.58 -2.64 -4.85
N GLY A 77 11.86 -1.86 -4.04
CA GLY A 77 12.39 -0.70 -3.33
C GLY A 77 12.67 0.43 -4.30
N LEU A 78 11.76 0.64 -5.24
CA LEU A 78 11.78 1.72 -6.22
C LEU A 78 10.77 2.80 -5.80
N ALA A 79 11.21 4.05 -5.68
CA ALA A 79 10.41 5.20 -5.25
C ALA A 79 9.62 4.92 -3.97
N ALA A 80 10.21 4.22 -2.99
CA ALA A 80 9.46 3.61 -1.88
C ALA A 80 8.68 4.64 -1.04
N ARG A 81 9.18 5.88 -0.91
CA ARG A 81 8.48 6.96 -0.19
C ARG A 81 7.21 7.42 -0.91
N CYS A 82 7.23 7.48 -2.24
CA CYS A 82 6.05 7.83 -3.03
C CYS A 82 4.96 6.78 -2.84
N TRP A 83 5.32 5.51 -2.98
CA TRP A 83 4.37 4.41 -2.83
C TRP A 83 3.89 4.25 -1.39
N ALA A 84 4.75 4.47 -0.40
CA ALA A 84 4.33 4.50 1.01
C ALA A 84 3.29 5.61 1.28
N LEU A 85 3.48 6.80 0.72
CA LEU A 85 2.50 7.89 0.85
C LEU A 85 1.17 7.53 0.16
N ALA A 86 1.24 6.95 -1.04
CA ALA A 86 0.05 6.49 -1.76
C ALA A 86 -0.69 5.39 -0.97
N THR A 87 0.04 4.42 -0.39
CA THR A 87 -0.52 3.38 0.48
C THR A 87 -1.20 3.98 1.71
N ILE A 88 -0.60 4.98 2.37
CA ILE A 88 -1.22 5.65 3.52
C ILE A 88 -2.55 6.29 3.10
N ALA A 89 -2.56 7.09 2.03
CA ALA A 89 -3.76 7.76 1.54
C ALA A 89 -4.86 6.74 1.15
N LEU A 90 -4.47 5.66 0.47
CA LEU A 90 -5.35 4.58 0.06
C LEU A 90 -6.01 3.90 1.27
N PHE A 91 -5.22 3.45 2.24
CA PHE A 91 -5.74 2.76 3.42
C PHE A 91 -6.56 3.70 4.31
N THR A 92 -6.20 4.98 4.42
CA THR A 92 -7.05 5.98 5.08
C THR A 92 -8.41 6.11 4.38
N GLY A 93 -8.43 6.15 3.04
CA GLY A 93 -9.68 6.16 2.27
C GLY A 93 -10.54 4.93 2.52
N ILE A 94 -9.94 3.73 2.51
CA ILE A 94 -10.64 2.47 2.81
C ILE A 94 -11.28 2.51 4.21
N ILE A 95 -10.55 3.00 5.22
CA ILE A 95 -11.11 3.14 6.58
C ILE A 95 -12.34 4.05 6.55
N LEU A 96 -12.21 5.26 6.00
CA LEU A 96 -13.25 6.28 6.07
C LEU A 96 -14.52 5.90 5.29
N LEU A 97 -14.37 5.20 4.17
CA LEU A 97 -15.48 4.88 3.28
C LEU A 97 -16.18 3.57 3.67
N GLU A 98 -15.42 2.53 4.02
CA GLU A 98 -15.98 1.18 4.15
C GLU A 98 -15.96 0.65 5.59
N HIS A 99 -14.88 0.90 6.36
CA HIS A 99 -14.65 0.18 7.62
C HIS A 99 -14.97 0.96 8.91
N LEU A 100 -15.00 2.29 8.87
CA LEU A 100 -15.17 3.11 10.07
C LEU A 100 -16.48 2.79 10.83
N GLN A 101 -17.54 2.49 10.09
CA GLN A 101 -18.85 2.12 10.63
C GLN A 101 -18.88 0.79 11.41
N PHE A 102 -17.91 -0.10 11.17
CA PHE A 102 -17.81 -1.39 11.84
C PHE A 102 -16.91 -1.33 13.09
N GLY A 103 -16.30 -0.17 13.38
CA GLY A 103 -15.48 0.04 14.57
C GLY A 103 -14.07 -0.53 14.44
N PHE A 104 -13.37 -0.63 15.57
CA PHE A 104 -11.93 -0.90 15.58
C PHE A 104 -11.58 -2.35 15.23
N PHE A 105 -12.21 -3.33 15.88
CA PHE A 105 -11.79 -4.73 15.83
C PHE A 105 -12.18 -5.42 14.52
N MET A 106 -11.28 -6.22 13.97
CA MET A 106 -11.61 -7.10 12.85
C MET A 106 -12.68 -8.13 13.25
N ASN A 107 -13.41 -8.63 12.27
CA ASN A 107 -14.49 -9.60 12.46
C ASN A 107 -14.00 -11.05 12.42
N TRP A 108 -12.91 -11.35 13.15
CA TRP A 108 -12.25 -12.67 13.11
C TRP A 108 -13.18 -13.86 13.40
N PHE A 109 -14.22 -13.64 14.21
CA PHE A 109 -15.18 -14.67 14.62
C PHE A 109 -16.54 -14.57 13.90
N GLY A 110 -16.70 -13.65 12.94
CA GLY A 110 -17.95 -13.50 12.18
C GLY A 110 -19.13 -12.90 12.97
N ASN A 111 -18.88 -12.26 14.12
CA ASN A 111 -19.90 -11.69 15.00
C ASN A 111 -20.32 -10.25 14.62
N GLN A 112 -19.68 -9.65 13.61
CA GLN A 112 -19.95 -8.31 13.12
C GLN A 112 -20.53 -8.35 11.70
N LYS A 113 -21.17 -7.26 11.28
CA LYS A 113 -21.73 -7.11 9.91
C LYS A 113 -20.66 -6.86 8.84
N GLY A 114 -19.46 -6.47 9.24
CA GLY A 114 -18.33 -6.18 8.37
C GLY A 114 -17.03 -6.16 9.18
N GLU A 115 -15.90 -6.02 8.49
CA GLU A 115 -14.59 -5.97 9.11
C GLU A 115 -14.31 -4.59 9.73
N GLY A 116 -13.73 -4.54 10.93
CA GLY A 116 -13.19 -3.30 11.49
C GLY A 116 -11.93 -2.81 10.77
N PHE A 117 -11.28 -1.78 11.32
CA PHE A 117 -10.14 -1.12 10.68
C PHE A 117 -8.76 -1.37 11.33
N GLU A 118 -8.65 -2.25 12.31
CA GLU A 118 -7.40 -2.59 13.01
C GLU A 118 -6.25 -2.95 12.04
N TYR A 119 -6.51 -3.85 11.08
CA TYR A 119 -5.52 -4.23 10.06
C TYR A 119 -5.01 -3.04 9.23
N HIS A 120 -5.90 -2.12 8.88
CA HIS A 120 -5.58 -0.96 8.06
C HIS A 120 -4.60 -0.02 8.78
N LEU A 121 -4.72 0.11 10.11
CA LEU A 121 -3.78 0.89 10.91
C LEU A 121 -2.39 0.25 10.97
N LEU A 122 -2.28 -1.08 10.99
CA LEU A 122 -1.00 -1.77 10.91
C LEU A 122 -0.30 -1.49 9.58
N VAL A 123 -1.05 -1.53 8.47
CA VAL A 123 -0.54 -1.17 7.14
C VAL A 123 -0.06 0.28 7.11
N ILE A 124 -0.86 1.22 7.62
CA ILE A 124 -0.48 2.65 7.71
C ILE A 124 0.79 2.82 8.57
N GLY A 125 0.89 2.13 9.71
CA GLY A 125 2.05 2.19 10.58
C GLY A 125 3.34 1.71 9.89
N LEU A 126 3.28 0.60 9.18
CA LEU A 126 4.41 0.12 8.38
C LEU A 126 4.76 1.09 7.24
N ALA A 127 3.75 1.64 6.57
CA ALA A 127 3.96 2.59 5.49
C ALA A 127 4.61 3.89 6.01
N LEU A 128 4.27 4.34 7.22
CA LEU A 128 4.94 5.47 7.88
C LEU A 128 6.43 5.20 8.14
N ILE A 129 6.80 3.98 8.53
CA ILE A 129 8.22 3.59 8.67
C ILE A 129 8.96 3.76 7.34
N VAL A 130 8.38 3.26 6.24
CA VAL A 130 8.98 3.39 4.90
C VAL A 130 9.01 4.84 4.44
N LEU A 131 7.94 5.61 4.69
CA LEU A 131 7.84 7.02 4.33
C LEU A 131 8.93 7.86 5.02
N LEU A 132 9.22 7.59 6.28
CA LEU A 132 10.21 8.32 7.07
C LEU A 132 11.65 7.85 6.79
N LYS A 133 11.87 6.53 6.74
CA LYS A 133 13.22 5.93 6.67
C LYS A 133 13.68 5.64 5.23
N GLY A 134 12.79 5.66 4.25
CA GLY A 134 13.06 5.33 2.86
C GLY A 134 13.09 3.80 2.61
N ALA A 135 13.65 3.39 1.48
CA ALA A 135 13.54 2.02 0.98
C ALA A 135 14.40 0.93 1.66
N GLY A 136 15.40 1.31 2.44
CA GLY A 136 16.32 0.43 3.19
C GLY A 136 17.58 -0.01 2.44
N SER A 137 18.27 -1.02 2.98
CA SER A 137 19.56 -1.50 2.47
C SER A 137 19.50 -2.29 1.16
N LEU A 138 18.36 -2.93 0.87
CA LEU A 138 18.15 -3.83 -0.28
C LEU A 138 17.14 -3.22 -1.27
N SER A 139 17.47 -2.07 -1.85
CA SER A 139 16.54 -1.30 -2.66
C SER A 139 17.15 -0.85 -3.98
N ALA A 140 16.34 -0.89 -5.05
CA ALA A 140 16.67 -0.37 -6.36
C ALA A 140 16.90 1.15 -6.38
N ASP A 141 16.34 1.91 -5.42
CA ASP A 141 16.62 3.36 -5.27
C ASP A 141 18.12 3.63 -5.14
N ARG A 142 18.91 2.68 -4.65
CA ARG A 142 20.37 2.79 -4.55
C ARG A 142 21.09 2.81 -5.90
N LEU A 143 20.46 2.28 -6.96
CA LEU A 143 20.97 2.36 -8.33
C LEU A 143 20.87 3.79 -8.88
N ILE A 144 19.90 4.57 -8.40
CA ILE A 144 19.67 5.97 -8.79
C ILE A 144 20.42 6.91 -7.84
N MET A 145 20.40 6.62 -6.54
CA MET A 145 21.09 7.41 -5.50
C MET A 145 21.80 6.50 -4.49
N PRO A 146 23.14 6.38 -4.58
CA PRO A 146 23.93 5.62 -3.61
C PRO A 146 23.69 6.14 -2.18
N ALA A 147 23.62 5.22 -1.22
CA ALA A 147 23.41 5.56 0.18
C ALA A 147 24.47 6.60 0.62
N ALA A 148 24.02 7.69 1.25
CA ALA A 148 24.94 8.60 1.91
C ALA A 148 25.70 7.81 2.97
N GLY A 149 26.99 7.61 2.77
CA GLY A 149 27.85 6.99 3.77
C GLY A 149 27.72 7.78 5.06
N ARG A 150 27.21 7.15 6.12
CA ARG A 150 27.46 7.65 7.46
C ARG A 150 28.96 7.45 7.68
N LYS A 151 29.72 8.53 7.65
CA LYS A 151 30.96 8.61 8.43
C LYS A 151 30.57 8.50 9.90
#